data_AF-K2DQN1-F1
#
_entry.id   AF-K2DQN1-F1
#
_cell.length_a   1.000
_cell.length_b   1.000
_cell.length_c   1.000
_cell.angle_alpha   90.00
_cell.angle_beta   90.00
_cell.angle_gamma   90.00
#
_symmetry.space_group_name_H-M   'P 1'
#
loop_
_entity.id
_entity.type
_entity.pdbx_description
1 polymer ?
#
loop_
_entity_poly.entity_id
_entity_poly.type
_entity_poly.pdbx_seq_one_letter_code
_entity_poly.pdbx_strand_id
1 'polypeptide(L)' 'MRQLVKNSNDDFRVKGYAGTNSVLLAIDLDQSRKKDLIGFAIEKKEGNFKWQWLLNSLTFPGKQHTL' A
#
# COMPACT_ATOMS: atom_id res chain seq x y z
N MET A 1 -3.94 -2.70 -17.52
CA MET A 1 -5.32 -2.53 -16.98
C MET A 1 -5.26 -1.63 -15.75
N ARG A 2 -6.24 -0.74 -15.54
CA ARG A 2 -6.30 0.19 -14.39
C ARG A 2 -7.50 -0.18 -13.52
N GLN A 3 -7.32 -0.26 -12.21
CA GLN A 3 -8.41 -0.45 -11.26
C GLN A 3 -8.28 0.55 -10.13
N LEU A 4 -9.35 1.34 -9.90
CA LEU A 4 -9.45 2.26 -8.77
C LEU A 4 -10.39 1.63 -7.75
N VAL A 5 -9.93 1.56 -6.50
CA VAL A 5 -10.74 1.16 -5.35
C VAL A 5 -10.79 2.34 -4.38
N LYS A 6 -11.98 2.61 -3.88
CA LYS A 6 -12.26 3.65 -2.88
C LYS A 6 -12.93 2.98 -1.69
N ASN A 7 -12.72 3.50 -0.49
CA ASN A 7 -13.53 3.11 0.66
C ASN A 7 -14.84 3.93 0.71
N SER A 8 -15.79 3.52 1.58
CA SER A 8 -17.13 4.14 1.66
C SER A 8 -17.12 5.63 1.98
N ASN A 9 -16.11 6.09 2.72
CA ASN A 9 -15.96 7.50 3.12
C ASN A 9 -15.22 8.34 2.06
N ASP A 10 -14.71 7.70 1.00
CA ASP A 10 -13.92 8.30 -0.07
C ASP A 10 -12.70 9.13 0.39
N ASP A 11 -12.18 8.81 1.58
CA ASP A 11 -11.01 9.43 2.22
C ASP A 11 -9.73 8.57 2.05
N PHE A 12 -9.87 7.39 1.43
CA PHE A 12 -8.78 6.50 1.05
C PHE A 12 -9.02 5.88 -0.33
N ARG A 13 -8.05 6.04 -1.23
CA ARG A 13 -8.11 5.51 -2.59
C ARG A 13 -6.81 4.82 -2.96
N VAL A 14 -6.93 3.68 -3.63
CA VAL A 14 -5.79 2.96 -4.22
C VAL A 14 -6.08 2.70 -5.69
N LYS A 15 -5.12 3.01 -6.54
CA LYS A 15 -5.18 2.74 -7.97
C LYS A 15 -3.99 1.88 -8.39
N GLY A 16 -4.30 0.71 -8.94
CA GLY A 16 -3.30 -0.20 -9.50
C GLY A 16 -3.10 0.02 -11.00
N TYR A 17 -1.84 0.04 -11.43
CA TYR A 17 -1.43 -0.01 -12.83
C TYR A 17 -0.62 -1.29 -13.05
N ALA A 18 -1.24 -2.28 -13.68
CA ALA A 18 -0.55 -3.53 -14.02
C ALA A 18 0.31 -3.36 -15.28
N GLY A 19 1.60 -3.63 -15.15
CA GLY A 19 2.53 -3.91 -16.23
C GLY A 19 2.70 -5.42 -16.44
N THR A 20 3.67 -5.81 -17.27
CA THR A 20 3.88 -7.24 -17.62
C THR A 20 4.29 -8.09 -16.42
N ASN A 21 5.18 -7.58 -15.56
CA ASN A 21 5.73 -8.31 -14.41
C ASN A 21 5.61 -7.55 -13.08
N SER A 22 4.95 -6.38 -13.08
CA SER A 22 4.91 -5.49 -11.93
C SER A 22 3.59 -4.75 -11.84
N VAL A 23 3.26 -4.28 -10.64
CA VAL A 23 2.13 -3.37 -10.41
C VAL A 23 2.66 -2.11 -9.74
N LEU A 24 2.35 -0.96 -10.34
CA LEU A 24 2.53 0.33 -9.68
C LEU A 24 1.24 0.66 -8.91
N LEU A 25 1.37 1.03 -7.63
CA LEU A 25 0.27 1.50 -6.80
C LEU A 25 0.36 3.02 -6.63
N ALA A 26 -0.73 3.72 -6.93
CA ALA A 26 -0.92 5.12 -6.55
C ALA A 26 -1.93 5.16 -5.40
N ILE A 27 -1.54 5.81 -4.30
CA ILE A 27 -2.34 5.93 -3.08
C ILE A 27 -2.67 7.40 -2.87
N ASP A 28 -3.94 7.67 -2.60
CA ASP A 28 -4.43 8.99 -2.19
C ASP A 28 -5.11 8.85 -0.82
N LEU A 29 -4.71 9.72 0.11
CA LEU A 29 -5.12 9.73 1.50
C LEU A 29 -5.57 11.15 1.85
N ASP A 30 -6.77 11.27 2.41
CA ASP A 30 -7.23 12.53 2.99
C ASP A 30 -6.27 13.00 4.10
N GLN A 31 -6.18 14.32 4.31
CA GLN A 31 -5.30 14.91 5.32
C GLN A 31 -5.57 14.38 6.73
N SER A 32 -6.83 14.14 7.07
CA SER A 32 -7.23 13.61 8.38
C SER A 32 -6.61 12.23 8.69
N ARG A 33 -6.27 11.44 7.67
CA ARG A 33 -5.69 10.10 7.81
C ARG A 33 -4.17 10.10 7.89
N LYS A 34 -3.50 11.18 7.49
CA LYS A 34 -2.03 11.21 7.41
C LYS A 34 -1.35 11.27 8.76
N LYS A 35 -2.08 11.68 9.81
CA LYS A 35 -1.53 11.76 11.16
C LYS A 35 -1.05 10.38 11.60
N ASP A 36 0.20 10.29 12.02
CA ASP A 36 0.87 9.09 12.51
C ASP A 36 1.02 7.93 11.50
N LEU A 37 0.66 8.11 10.23
CA LEU A 37 0.96 7.13 9.19
C LEU A 37 2.45 7.13 8.85
N ILE A 38 3.06 5.96 8.98
CA ILE A 38 4.48 5.70 8.71
C ILE A 38 4.68 4.83 7.48
N GLY A 39 3.76 4.85 6.51
CA GLY A 39 3.88 4.08 5.27
C GLY A 39 2.75 3.10 5.01
N PHE A 40 3.03 2.11 4.15
CA PHE A 40 2.09 1.08 3.73
C PHE A 40 2.81 -0.27 3.65
N ALA A 41 2.08 -1.35 3.90
CA ALA A 41 2.54 -2.71 3.68
C ALA A 41 1.68 -3.38 2.60
N ILE A 42 2.28 -4.27 1.82
CA ILE A 42 1.58 -5.05 0.80
C ILE A 42 1.64 -6.50 1.23
N GLU A 43 0.48 -7.15 1.32
CA GLU A 43 0.42 -8.60 1.45
C GLU A 43 0.28 -9.23 0.07
N LYS A 44 1.00 -10.32 -0.17
CA LYS A 44 1.00 -11.06 -1.43
C LYS A 44 0.56 -12.50 -1.17
N LYS A 45 -0.19 -13.05 -2.13
CA LYS A 45 -0.51 -14.47 -2.22
C LYS A 45 -0.12 -14.99 -3.59
N GLU A 46 0.71 -16.02 -3.63
CA GLU A 46 1.04 -16.75 -4.86
C GLU A 46 0.30 -18.08 -4.87
N GLY A 47 -0.53 -18.32 -5.90
CA GLY A 47 -1.30 -19.56 -6.04
C GLY A 47 -2.04 -19.96 -4.76
N ASN A 48 -1.75 -21.17 -4.24
CA ASN A 48 -2.36 -21.73 -3.04
C ASN A 48 -1.52 -21.55 -1.76
N PHE A 49 -0.44 -20.76 -1.81
CA PHE A 49 0.36 -20.48 -0.62
C PHE A 49 -0.41 -19.56 0.36
N LYS A 50 0.09 -19.50 1.61
CA LYS A 50 -0.43 -18.57 2.61
C LYS A 50 -0.12 -17.13 2.20
N TRP A 51 -0.91 -16.18 2.69
CA TRP A 51 -0.60 -14.76 2.57
C TRP A 51 0.72 -14.45 3.26
N GLN A 52 1.52 -13.57 2.64
CA GLN A 52 2.83 -13.15 3.14
C GLN A 52 2.98 -11.64 2.98
N TRP A 53 3.43 -10.97 4.04
CA TRP A 53 3.80 -9.56 3.97
C TRP A 53 5.07 -9.37 3.15
N LEU A 54 5.02 -8.47 2.18
CA LEU A 54 6.21 -8.02 1.46
C LEU A 54 7.03 -7.12 2.38
N LEU A 55 8.24 -7.56 2.70
CA LEU A 55 9.20 -6.79 3.46
C LEU A 55 9.82 -5.72 2.54
N ASN A 56 9.24 -4.53 2.56
CA ASN A 56 9.87 -3.31 2.06
C ASN A 56 9.66 -2.22 3.11
N SER A 57 10.55 -2.19 4.10
CA SER A 57 10.53 -1.20 5.14
C SER A 57 11.16 0.09 4.62
N LEU A 58 10.32 1.11 4.37
CA LEU A 58 10.80 2.47 4.18
C LEU A 58 11.06 3.07 5.56
N THR A 59 12.30 3.50 5.82
CA THR A 59 12.61 4.26 7.04
C THR A 59 12.10 5.69 6.86
N PHE A 60 11.15 6.12 7.70
CA PHE A 60 10.64 7.49 7.66
C PHE A 60 11.53 8.42 8.50
N PRO A 61 11.72 9.69 8.10
CA PRO A 61 12.46 10.65 8.90
C PRO A 61 11.91 10.74 10.33
N GLY A 62 12.78 10.59 11.34
CA GLY A 62 12.40 10.67 12.76
C GLY A 62 11.75 9.41 13.35
N LYS A 63 11.75 8.26 12.64
CA LYS A 63 11.27 6.97 13.18
C LYS A 63 12.39 5.94 13.20
N GLN A 64 12.48 5.19 14.30
CA GLN A 64 13.39 4.04 14.39
C GLN A 64 12.90 2.93 13.46
N HIS A 65 13.81 2.35 12.67
CA HIS A 65 13.49 1.20 11.83
C HIS A 65 13.26 -0.02 12.71
N THR A 66 12.07 -0.63 12.63
CA THR A 66 11.73 -1.88 13.33
C THR A 66 11.36 -2.94 12.31
N LEU A 67 12.00 -4.10 12.41
CA LEU A 67 11.73 -5.31 11.63
C LEU A 67 10.53 -6.06 12.22
#